data_AF-A0A4C1XYL9-F1
#
_entry.id   AF-A0A4C1XYL9-F1
#
_cell.length_a   1.000
_cell.length_b   1.000
_cell.length_c   1.000
_cell.angle_alpha   90.00
_cell.angle_beta   90.00
_cell.angle_gamma   90.00
#
_symmetry.space_group_name_H-M   'P 1'
#
loop_
_entity.id
_entity.type
_entity.pdbx_description
1 polymer ?
#
loop_
_entity_poly.entity_id
_entity_poly.type
_entity_poly.pdbx_seq_one_letter_code
_entity_poly.pdbx_strand_id
1 'polypeptide(L)'
;MKCAQCARVGLRNNEKRKEKSRVAARCRRTKEMQLFADLTAALPARREEVEQLDKASIMRLAISYLRVREVVEILPGVISTEKTPKSVSELSSELSYMKALDGFVLVLSQQGDIVYCSENITEHLGVSQVKIY
;
A
#
# COMPACT_ATOMS: atom_id res chain seq x y z
N MET A 1 -27.35 26.57 48.69
CA MET A 1 -26.40 25.44 48.52
C MET A 1 -26.63 24.58 47.26
N LYS A 2 -27.84 24.44 46.70
CA LYS A 2 -28.12 23.55 45.53
C LYS A 2 -27.45 23.93 44.19
N CYS A 3 -27.13 25.20 43.95
CA CYS A 3 -26.56 25.66 42.66
C CYS A 3 -25.13 25.15 42.40
N ALA A 4 -24.26 25.17 43.42
CA ALA A 4 -22.87 24.75 43.27
C ALA A 4 -22.70 23.24 43.03
N GLN A 5 -23.65 22.44 43.51
CA GLN A 5 -23.62 20.97 43.40
C GLN A 5 -24.08 20.49 42.02
N CYS A 6 -25.04 21.19 41.39
CA CYS A 6 -25.49 20.89 40.03
C CYS A 6 -24.41 21.22 38.98
N ALA A 7 -23.71 22.36 39.13
CA ALA A 7 -22.59 22.74 38.25
C ALA A 7 -21.42 21.74 38.31
N ARG A 8 -21.10 21.24 39.52
CA ARG A 8 -20.03 20.23 39.72
C ARG A 8 -20.37 18.89 39.05
N VAL A 9 -21.64 18.48 39.05
CA VAL A 9 -22.11 17.26 38.38
C VAL A 9 -22.09 17.43 36.85
N GLY A 10 -22.46 18.61 36.34
CA GLY A 10 -22.39 18.93 34.91
C GLY A 10 -20.97 18.87 34.34
N LEU A 11 -19.98 19.45 35.04
CA LEU A 11 -18.57 19.40 34.66
C LEU A 11 -18.03 17.96 34.66
N ARG A 12 -18.34 17.18 35.71
CA ARG A 12 -17.92 15.77 35.82
C ARG A 12 -18.55 14.88 34.74
N ASN A 13 -19.77 15.18 34.30
CA ASN A 13 -20.42 14.48 33.18
C ASN A 13 -19.83 14.88 31.83
N ASN A 14 -19.45 16.15 31.64
CA ASN A 14 -18.76 16.61 30.44
C ASN A 14 -17.37 15.96 30.32
N GLU A 15 -16.64 15.87 31.43
CA GLU A 15 -15.33 15.23 31.53
C GLU A 15 -15.39 13.73 31.23
N LYS A 16 -16.39 13.01 31.76
CA LYS A 16 -16.63 11.60 31.40
C LYS A 16 -16.95 11.42 29.91
N ARG A 17 -17.69 12.34 29.29
CA ARG A 17 -17.98 12.28 27.84
C ARG A 17 -16.73 12.58 27.00
N LYS A 18 -15.94 13.57 27.40
CA LYS A 18 -14.64 13.90 26.78
C LYS A 18 -13.66 12.73 26.90
N GLU A 19 -13.61 12.07 28.06
CA GLU A 19 -12.77 10.91 28.29
C GLU A 19 -13.18 9.73 27.40
N LYS A 20 -14.48 9.43 27.30
CA LYS A 20 -14.99 8.40 26.38
C LYS A 20 -14.64 8.72 24.91
N SER A 21 -14.77 9.98 24.50
CA SER A 21 -14.37 10.42 23.16
C SER A 21 -12.87 10.25 22.93
N ARG A 22 -12.04 10.59 23.92
CA ARG A 22 -10.58 10.42 23.88
C ARG A 22 -10.19 8.95 23.73
N VAL A 23 -10.77 8.07 24.53
CA VAL A 23 -10.53 6.62 24.44
C VAL A 23 -10.98 6.06 23.10
N ALA A 24 -12.14 6.49 22.59
CA ALA A 24 -12.63 6.08 21.28
C ALA A 24 -11.68 6.54 20.15
N ALA A 25 -11.18 7.78 20.20
CA ALA A 25 -10.21 8.28 19.24
C ALA A 25 -8.89 7.50 19.29
N ARG A 26 -8.41 7.16 20.50
CA ARG A 26 -7.21 6.32 20.67
C ARG A 26 -7.41 4.92 20.09
N CYS A 27 -8.54 4.27 20.39
CA CYS A 27 -8.88 2.96 19.84
C CYS A 27 -8.92 2.96 18.31
N ARG A 28 -9.51 4.00 17.70
CA ARG A 28 -9.49 4.18 16.24
C ARG A 28 -8.07 4.27 15.68
N ARG A 29 -7.20 5.08 16.29
CA ARG A 29 -5.79 5.21 15.87
C ARG A 29 -5.00 3.91 16.01
N THR A 30 -5.20 3.18 17.11
CA THR A 30 -4.55 1.87 17.31
C THR A 30 -5.02 0.86 16.27
N LYS A 31 -6.32 0.80 15.98
CA LYS A 31 -6.87 -0.09 14.95
C LYS A 31 -6.35 0.28 13.55
N GLU A 32 -6.32 1.57 13.22
CA GLU A 32 -5.75 2.05 11.95
C GLU A 32 -4.29 1.65 11.80
N MET A 33 -3.48 1.83 12.85
CA MET A 33 -2.07 1.42 12.84
C MET A 33 -1.90 -0.08 12.60
N GLN A 34 -2.75 -0.91 13.23
CA GLN A 34 -2.73 -2.37 12.99
C GLN A 34 -3.08 -2.71 11.54
N LEU A 35 -4.12 -2.08 10.97
CA LEU A 35 -4.52 -2.32 9.59
C LEU A 35 -3.41 -1.94 8.60
N PHE A 36 -2.69 -0.85 8.85
CA PHE A 36 -1.54 -0.48 8.02
C PHE A 36 -0.39 -1.47 8.14
N ALA A 37 -0.11 -1.97 9.35
CA ALA A 37 0.91 -3.00 9.55
C ALA A 37 0.57 -4.30 8.80
N ASP A 38 -0.68 -4.74 8.88
CA ASP A 38 -1.17 -5.93 8.18
C ASP A 38 -1.12 -5.74 6.66
N LEU A 39 -1.50 -4.55 6.17
CA LEU A 39 -1.43 -4.20 4.75
C LEU A 39 0.02 -4.22 4.24
N THR A 40 0.94 -3.57 4.95
CA THR A 40 2.38 -3.57 4.62
C THR A 40 2.94 -4.98 4.56
N ALA A 41 2.56 -5.86 5.49
CA ALA A 41 3.02 -7.25 5.50
C ALA A 41 2.45 -8.09 4.34
N ALA A 42 1.32 -7.70 3.77
CA ALA A 42 0.65 -8.42 2.68
C ALA A 42 1.11 -7.98 1.28
N LEU A 43 1.82 -6.85 1.16
CA LEU A 43 2.29 -6.34 -0.13
C LEU A 43 3.46 -7.18 -0.67
N PRO A 44 3.54 -7.43 -1.99
CA PRO A 44 4.62 -8.20 -2.62
C PRO A 44 5.85 -7.32 -2.87
N ALA A 45 6.40 -6.75 -1.81
CA ALA A 45 7.59 -5.91 -1.84
C ALA A 45 8.53 -6.24 -0.68
N ARG A 46 9.81 -5.86 -0.80
CA ARG A 46 10.81 -6.08 0.24
C ARG A 46 10.43 -5.29 1.50
N ARG A 47 10.49 -5.92 2.69
CA ARG A 47 10.07 -5.27 3.95
C ARG A 47 10.83 -3.97 4.19
N GLU A 48 12.12 -3.97 3.86
CA GLU A 48 13.03 -2.84 4.03
C GLU A 48 12.58 -1.61 3.24
N GLU A 49 11.94 -1.81 2.08
CA GLU A 49 11.42 -0.74 1.25
C GLU A 49 10.07 -0.22 1.74
N VAL A 50 9.19 -1.12 2.18
CA VAL A 50 7.81 -0.76 2.58
C VAL A 50 7.77 -0.16 3.99
N GLU A 51 8.67 -0.56 4.89
CA GLU A 51 8.73 -0.03 6.27
C GLU A 51 9.03 1.46 6.35
N GLN A 52 9.76 2.00 5.36
CA GLN A 52 10.11 3.42 5.29
C GLN A 52 9.04 4.28 4.62
N LEU A 53 7.98 3.67 4.09
CA LEU A 53 6.94 4.38 3.36
C LEU A 53 5.96 5.08 4.28
N ASP A 54 5.49 6.23 3.82
CA ASP A 54 4.35 6.89 4.44
C ASP A 54 3.05 6.15 4.11
N LYS A 55 2.00 6.43 4.89
CA LYS A 55 0.68 5.80 4.73
C LYS A 55 0.11 6.02 3.32
N ALA A 56 0.35 7.18 2.72
CA ALA A 56 -0.15 7.51 1.39
C ALA A 56 0.52 6.62 0.32
N SER A 57 1.84 6.44 0.39
CA SER A 57 2.56 5.59 -0.56
C SER A 57 2.22 4.11 -0.38
N ILE A 58 2.01 3.63 0.86
CA ILE A 58 1.49 2.27 1.09
C ILE A 58 0.14 2.07 0.41
N MET A 59 -0.77 3.04 0.53
CA MET A 59 -2.08 2.98 -0.13
C MET A 59 -1.95 3.00 -1.66
N ARG A 60 -1.10 3.87 -2.21
CA ARG A 60 -0.88 3.96 -3.66
C ARG A 60 -0.29 2.66 -4.22
N LEU A 61 0.71 2.10 -3.54
CA LEU A 61 1.30 0.81 -3.88
C LEU A 61 0.27 -0.33 -3.82
N ALA A 62 -0.57 -0.35 -2.78
CA ALA A 62 -1.64 -1.35 -2.66
C ALA A 62 -2.67 -1.25 -3.80
N ILE A 63 -3.10 -0.03 -4.14
CA ILE A 63 -4.03 0.20 -5.24
C ILE A 63 -3.40 -0.20 -6.58
N SER A 64 -2.18 0.25 -6.85
CA SER A 64 -1.41 -0.13 -8.05
C SER A 64 -1.31 -1.65 -8.18
N TYR A 65 -0.92 -2.35 -7.12
CA TYR A 65 -0.82 -3.81 -7.14
C TYR A 65 -2.15 -4.50 -7.49
N LEU A 66 -3.27 -4.04 -6.91
CA LEU A 66 -4.59 -4.57 -7.23
C LEU A 66 -5.00 -4.28 -8.68
N ARG A 67 -4.68 -3.09 -9.21
CA ARG A 67 -4.95 -2.73 -10.61
C ARG A 67 -4.13 -3.59 -11.57
N VAL A 68 -2.86 -3.84 -11.26
CA VAL A 68 -1.99 -4.71 -12.06
C VAL A 68 -2.55 -6.13 -12.13
N ARG A 69 -3.00 -6.67 -10.99
CA ARG A 69 -3.62 -8.00 -10.95
C ARG A 69 -4.85 -8.08 -11.85
N GLU A 70 -5.72 -7.07 -11.79
CA GLU A 70 -6.90 -6.99 -12.66
C GLU A 70 -6.52 -6.94 -14.14
N VAL A 71 -5.53 -6.12 -14.52
CA VAL A 71 -5.02 -6.05 -15.90
C VAL A 71 -4.47 -7.40 -16.37
N VAL A 72 -3.68 -8.08 -15.52
CA VAL A 72 -3.10 -9.38 -15.84
C VAL A 72 -4.17 -10.47 -16.00
N GLU A 73 -5.21 -10.44 -15.18
CA GLU A 73 -6.35 -11.37 -15.28
C GLU A 73 -7.15 -11.22 -16.58
N ILE A 74 -7.15 -10.03 -17.20
CA ILE A 74 -7.89 -9.77 -18.45
C ILE A 74 -7.07 -10.15 -19.69
N LEU A 75 -5.74 -10.27 -19.58
CA LEU A 75 -4.86 -10.55 -20.72
C LEU A 75 -5.01 -12.02 -21.20
N PRO A 76 -5.51 -12.26 -22.44
CA PRO A 76 -5.64 -13.60 -22.97
C PRO A 76 -4.26 -14.22 -23.21
N GLY A 77 -4.01 -15.39 -22.62
CA GLY A 77 -2.77 -16.16 -22.79
C GLY A 77 -1.86 -16.26 -21.55
N VAL A 78 -2.10 -15.46 -20.49
CA VAL A 78 -1.32 -15.54 -19.24
C VAL A 78 -1.87 -16.61 -18.29
N ILE A 79 -3.18 -16.90 -18.36
CA ILE A 79 -3.91 -17.78 -17.43
C ILE A 79 -3.53 -19.28 -17.57
N SER A 80 -2.72 -19.67 -18.56
CA SER A 80 -2.26 -21.06 -18.71
C SER A 80 -0.99 -21.41 -17.93
N THR A 81 -0.42 -20.49 -17.14
CA THR A 81 0.71 -20.84 -16.27
C THR A 81 0.22 -21.17 -14.87
N GLU A 82 0.08 -22.48 -14.68
CA GLU A 82 0.16 -23.20 -13.42
C GLU A 82 0.92 -22.41 -12.34
N LYS A 83 0.40 -22.41 -11.12
CA LYS A 83 1.05 -21.87 -9.90
C LYS A 83 2.29 -22.69 -9.52
N THR A 84 3.25 -22.85 -10.42
CA THR A 84 4.54 -23.46 -10.12
C THR A 84 5.51 -22.36 -9.69
N PRO A 85 6.37 -22.61 -8.68
CA PRO A 85 7.49 -21.73 -8.42
C PRO A 85 8.34 -21.68 -9.68
N LYS A 86 8.40 -20.50 -10.33
CA LYS A 86 9.22 -20.28 -11.53
C LYS A 86 10.61 -20.83 -11.26
N SER A 87 11.04 -21.76 -12.10
CA SER A 87 12.38 -22.33 -12.01
C SER A 87 13.43 -21.22 -12.18
N VAL A 88 14.60 -21.37 -11.56
CA VAL A 88 15.69 -20.38 -11.67
C VAL A 88 16.03 -20.06 -13.14
N SER A 89 15.84 -21.02 -14.05
CA SER A 89 16.00 -20.85 -15.50
C SER A 89 14.97 -19.91 -16.16
N GLU A 90 13.71 -19.92 -15.71
CA GLU A 90 12.67 -19.03 -16.25
C GLU A 90 12.88 -17.59 -15.75
N LEU A 91 13.26 -17.43 -14.48
CA LEU A 91 13.62 -16.13 -13.92
C LEU A 91 14.86 -15.54 -14.61
N SER A 92 15.84 -16.38 -14.95
CA SER A 92 17.02 -16.00 -15.72
C SER A 92 16.64 -15.52 -17.14
N SER A 93 15.63 -16.15 -17.75
CA SER A 93 15.15 -15.79 -19.09
C SER A 93 14.34 -14.49 -19.07
N GLU A 94 13.52 -14.24 -18.05
CA GLU A 94 12.83 -12.94 -17.86
C GLU A 94 13.83 -11.80 -17.64
N LEU A 95 14.86 -12.01 -16.80
CA LEU A 95 15.94 -11.04 -16.61
C LEU A 95 16.72 -10.81 -17.92
N SER A 96 16.85 -11.82 -18.78
CA SER A 96 17.46 -11.67 -20.11
C SER A 96 16.63 -10.79 -21.03
N TYR A 97 15.29 -10.88 -20.98
CA TYR A 97 14.42 -10.05 -21.83
C TYR A 97 14.52 -8.57 -21.45
N MET A 98 14.47 -8.25 -20.14
CA MET A 98 14.58 -6.87 -19.67
C MET A 98 15.96 -6.27 -19.94
N LYS A 99 17.03 -7.08 -19.83
CA LYS A 99 18.39 -6.66 -20.22
C LYS A 99 18.54 -6.41 -21.72
N ALA A 100 17.81 -7.17 -22.56
CA ALA A 100 17.84 -6.97 -24.00
C ALA A 100 16.99 -5.77 -24.46
N LEU A 101 15.99 -5.36 -23.67
CA LEU A 101 15.07 -4.27 -24.00
C LEU A 101 15.74 -2.87 -24.01
N ASP A 102 16.90 -2.71 -23.34
CA ASP A 102 17.60 -1.43 -23.11
C ASP A 102 16.62 -0.29 -22.77
N GLY A 103 15.71 -0.58 -21.83
CA GLY A 103 14.62 0.30 -21.47
C GLY A 103 13.82 -0.24 -20.28
N PHE A 104 12.71 0.43 -19.97
CA PHE A 104 11.80 0.06 -18.89
C PHE A 104 10.38 -0.12 -19.42
N VAL A 105 9.57 -0.88 -18.67
CA VAL A 105 8.17 -1.13 -18.99
C VAL A 105 7.30 -0.22 -18.13
N LEU A 106 6.28 0.37 -18.77
CA LEU A 106 5.27 1.20 -18.11
C LEU A 106 3.89 0.74 -18.56
N VAL A 107 2.97 0.58 -17.62
CA VAL A 107 1.55 0.33 -17.89
C VAL A 107 0.77 1.54 -17.39
N LEU A 108 -0.05 2.12 -18.27
CA LEU A 108 -0.85 3.30 -17.99
C LEU A 108 -2.34 2.98 -18.02
N SER A 109 -3.11 3.68 -17.20
CA SER A 109 -4.57 3.72 -17.33
C SER A 109 -4.99 4.56 -18.53
N GLN A 110 -6.27 4.49 -18.93
CA GLN A 110 -6.81 5.36 -19.98
C GLN A 110 -6.75 6.85 -19.60
N GLN A 111 -6.66 7.15 -18.31
CA GLN A 111 -6.56 8.48 -17.75
C GLN A 111 -5.11 8.99 -17.68
N GLY A 112 -4.13 8.14 -18.01
CA GLY A 112 -2.71 8.47 -17.93
C GLY A 112 -2.06 8.21 -16.58
N ASP A 113 -2.75 7.56 -15.64
CA ASP A 113 -2.18 7.17 -14.35
C ASP A 113 -1.25 5.97 -14.52
N ILE A 114 -0.13 5.96 -13.81
CA ILE A 114 0.83 4.85 -13.84
C ILE A 114 0.28 3.70 -13.00
N VAL A 115 -0.06 2.61 -13.69
CA VAL A 115 -0.57 1.38 -13.06
C VAL A 115 0.59 0.47 -12.66
N TYR A 116 1.58 0.30 -13.54
CA TYR A 116 2.79 -0.49 -13.29
C TYR A 116 4.02 0.17 -13.90
N CYS A 117 5.16 -0.02 -13.25
CA CYS A 117 6.46 0.30 -13.78
C CYS A 117 7.47 -0.82 -13.47
N SER A 118 8.45 -1.11 -14.32
CA SER A 118 9.51 -2.09 -14.01
C SER A 118 10.55 -1.56 -13.01
N GLU A 119 11.19 -2.46 -12.26
CA GLU A 119 12.18 -2.10 -11.21
C GLU A 119 13.42 -1.36 -11.79
N ASN A 120 13.81 -1.70 -13.03
CA ASN A 120 14.95 -1.11 -13.73
C ASN A 120 14.73 0.34 -14.19
N ILE A 121 13.58 0.96 -13.94
CA ILE A 121 13.38 2.39 -14.18
C ILE A 121 14.38 3.26 -13.41
N THR A 122 14.86 2.77 -12.27
CA THR A 122 15.88 3.45 -11.47
C THR A 122 17.18 3.62 -12.24
N GLU A 123 17.53 2.66 -13.09
CA GLU A 123 18.76 2.70 -13.91
C GLU A 123 18.66 3.71 -15.06
N HIS A 124 17.43 3.95 -15.55
CA HIS A 124 17.20 4.81 -16.73
C HIS A 124 16.85 6.25 -16.36
N LEU A 125 16.02 6.45 -15.32
CA LEU A 125 15.53 7.77 -14.90
C LEU A 125 16.08 8.23 -13.54
N GLY A 126 16.78 7.37 -12.80
CA GLY A 126 17.27 7.69 -11.45
C GLY A 126 16.17 7.79 -10.39
N VAL A 127 14.93 7.36 -10.71
CA VAL A 127 13.78 7.42 -9.80
C VAL A 127 13.44 6.00 -9.33
N SER A 128 13.29 5.83 -8.02
CA SER A 128 12.83 4.57 -7.45
C SER A 128 11.37 4.29 -7.84
N GLN A 129 11.10 3.06 -8.26
CA GLN A 129 9.77 2.56 -8.61
C GLN A 129 8.70 2.90 -7.54
N VAL A 130 9.06 2.80 -6.26
CA VAL A 130 8.15 3.04 -5.13
C VAL A 130 7.73 4.52 -5.02
N LYS A 131 8.52 5.45 -5.57
CA LYS A 131 8.14 6.88 -5.62
C LYS A 131 7.16 7.19 -6.75
N ILE A 132 7.08 6.31 -7.74
CA ILE A 132 6.27 6.47 -8.96
C ILE A 132 4.81 6.07 -8.69
N TYR A 133 4.61 5.03 -7.89
CA TYR A 133 3.30 4.68 -7.33
C TYR A 133 2.91 5.70 -6.27
#